data_AF-A0A4P9WYQ3-F1
#
_entry.id   AF-A0A4P9WYQ3-F1
#
_cell.length_a   1.000
_cell.length_b   1.000
_cell.length_c   1.000
_cell.angle_alpha   90.00
_cell.angle_beta   90.00
_cell.angle_gamma   90.00
#
_symmetry.space_group_name_H-M   'P 1'
#
loop_
_entity.id
_entity.type
_entity.pdbx_description
1 polymer ?
#
loop_
_entity_poly.entity_id
_entity_poly.type
_entity_poly.pdbx_seq_one_letter_code
_entity_poly.pdbx_strand_id
1 'polypeptide(L)'
;MRPLTDEECKTFFEKLSVYIGRNITALLERDDEPYCFRLQNDRVYYVSEAILKKAMSFGRDGIASVGTCFGKFSRGGKVRLHITAPDYL
;
A
#
# COMPACT_ATOMS: atom_id res chain seq x y z
N MET A 1 -0.37 -0.71 11.99
CA MET A 1 -0.03 -0.60 10.55
C MET A 1 1.42 -0.22 10.45
N ARG A 2 2.27 -1.00 9.78
CA ARG A 2 3.72 -0.75 9.74
C ARG A 2 4.19 -0.25 8.37
N PRO A 3 5.30 0.49 8.28
CA PRO A 3 5.99 0.70 7.01
C PRO A 3 6.40 -0.63 6.38
N LEU A 4 6.47 -0.65 5.04
CA LEU A 4 7.12 -1.72 4.31
C LEU A 4 8.64 -1.62 4.55
N THR A 5 9.32 -2.76 4.59
CA THR A 5 10.79 -2.79 4.58
C THR A 5 11.31 -2.49 3.17
N ASP A 6 12.60 -2.18 3.02
CA ASP A 6 13.18 -1.88 1.71
C ASP A 6 13.02 -3.04 0.71
N GLU A 7 13.15 -4.27 1.19
CA GLU A 7 12.95 -5.49 0.39
C GLU A 7 11.48 -5.66 -0.05
N GLU A 8 10.54 -5.42 0.86
CA GLU A 8 9.09 -5.47 0.57
C GLU A 8 8.68 -4.36 -0.39
N CYS A 9 9.22 -3.15 -0.20
CA CYS A 9 9.03 -2.04 -1.12
C CYS A 9 9.51 -2.42 -2.52
N LYS A 10 10.73 -2.93 -2.64
CA LYS A 10 11.31 -3.31 -3.93
C LYS A 10 10.45 -4.35 -4.65
N THR A 11 10.08 -5.43 -3.97
CA THR A 11 9.25 -6.50 -4.56
C THR A 11 7.84 -6.03 -4.93
N PHE A 12 7.24 -5.13 -4.13
CA PHE A 12 5.94 -4.53 -4.42
C PHE A 12 5.99 -3.60 -5.63
N PHE A 13 6.96 -2.67 -5.66
CA PHE A 13 7.10 -1.70 -6.74
C PHE A 13 7.58 -2.33 -8.05
N GLU A 14 8.42 -3.38 -8.00
CA GLU A 14 8.76 -4.17 -9.19
C GLU A 14 7.52 -4.85 -9.80
N LYS A 15 6.56 -5.27 -8.97
CA LYS A 15 5.31 -5.86 -9.48
C LYS A 15 4.36 -4.79 -10.03
N LEU A 16 4.32 -3.63 -9.38
CA LEU A 16 3.49 -2.49 -9.78
C LEU A 16 3.98 -1.86 -11.10
N SER A 17 5.30 -1.76 -11.28
CA SER A 17 5.94 -1.15 -12.45
C SER A 17 5.63 -1.89 -13.75
N VAL A 18 5.29 -3.19 -13.69
CA VAL A 18 4.81 -3.94 -14.85
C VAL A 18 3.52 -3.35 -15.44
N TYR A 19 2.68 -2.71 -14.61
CA TYR A 19 1.41 -2.13 -15.03
C TYR A 19 1.53 -0.63 -15.34
N ILE A 20 2.16 0.13 -14.45
CA ILE A 20 2.19 1.61 -14.52
C ILE A 20 3.55 2.21 -14.86
N GLY A 21 4.58 1.38 -14.99
CA GLY A 21 5.93 1.80 -15.37
C GLY A 21 6.51 2.85 -14.41
N ARG A 22 6.78 4.04 -14.94
CA ARG A 22 7.38 5.17 -14.20
C ARG A 22 6.36 6.02 -13.45
N ASN A 23 5.06 5.82 -13.67
CA ASN A 23 3.99 6.65 -13.05
C ASN A 23 3.74 6.32 -11.57
N ILE A 24 4.56 5.44 -10.96
CA ILE A 24 4.47 5.12 -9.53
C ILE A 24 4.65 6.39 -8.68
N THR A 25 5.50 7.34 -9.10
CA THR A 25 5.73 8.59 -8.36
C THR A 25 4.47 9.43 -8.27
N ALA A 26 3.62 9.44 -9.31
CA ALA A 26 2.36 10.17 -9.32
C ALA A 26 1.33 9.62 -8.29
N LEU A 27 1.52 8.39 -7.79
CA LEU A 27 0.70 7.85 -6.70
C LEU A 27 1.12 8.35 -5.33
N LEU A 28 2.40 8.69 -5.16
CA LEU A 28 2.92 9.21 -3.89
C LEU A 28 2.81 10.73 -3.83
N GLU A 29 3.10 11.39 -4.95
CA GLU A 29 3.12 12.84 -5.12
C GLU A 29 1.84 13.27 -5.83
N ARG A 30 0.74 13.34 -5.07
CA ARG A 30 -0.50 13.94 -5.55
C ARG A 30 -0.59 15.38 -5.06
N ASP A 31 -1.20 16.25 -5.88
CA ASP A 31 -1.37 17.67 -5.57
C ASP A 31 -2.33 17.93 -4.39
N ASP A 32 -3.18 16.95 -4.05
CA ASP A 32 -4.18 17.06 -2.98
C ASP A 32 -3.59 16.75 -1.60
N GLU A 33 -3.08 15.55 -1.39
CA GLU A 33 -2.51 15.11 -0.13
C GLU A 33 -1.41 14.07 -0.37
N PRO A 34 -0.35 13.99 0.46
CA PRO A 34 0.58 12.88 0.40
C PRO A 34 -0.11 11.54 0.73
N TYR A 35 0.13 10.54 -0.12
CA TYR A 35 -0.29 9.16 0.11
C TYR A 35 0.90 8.25 0.37
N CYS A 36 0.68 7.21 1.15
CA CYS A 36 1.70 6.25 1.52
C CYS A 36 1.18 4.81 1.46
N PHE A 37 2.13 3.87 1.31
CA PHE A 37 1.85 2.44 1.42
C PHE A 37 2.16 1.93 2.82
N ARG A 38 1.23 1.16 3.39
CA ARG A 38 1.38 0.54 4.71
C ARG A 38 1.02 -0.93 4.67
N LEU A 39 1.74 -1.72 5.47
CA LEU A 39 1.47 -3.13 5.62
C LEU A 39 0.65 -3.40 6.89
N GLN A 40 -0.40 -4.22 6.73
CA GLN A 40 -1.15 -4.79 7.83
C GLN A 40 -1.65 -6.19 7.45
N ASN A 41 -1.40 -7.19 8.30
CA ASN A 41 -1.83 -8.58 8.11
C ASN A 41 -1.46 -9.11 6.71
N ASP A 42 -0.20 -8.86 6.31
CA ASP A 42 0.40 -9.17 5.02
C ASP A 42 -0.25 -8.48 3.81
N ARG A 43 -1.15 -7.53 4.03
CA ARG A 43 -1.80 -6.73 2.97
C ARG A 43 -1.19 -5.35 2.90
N VAL A 44 -0.94 -4.90 1.66
CA VAL A 44 -0.46 -3.55 1.35
C VAL A 44 -1.67 -2.66 1.09
N TYR A 45 -1.77 -1.60 1.87
CA TYR A 45 -2.81 -0.59 1.76
C TYR A 45 -2.22 0.73 1.27
N TYR A 46 -2.94 1.38 0.36
CA TYR A 46 -2.71 2.74 -0.11
C TYR A 46 -3.64 3.68 0.65
N VAL A 47 -3.06 4.65 1.36
CA VAL A 47 -3.78 5.53 2.28
C VAL A 47 -3.13 6.92 2.36
N SER A 48 -3.95 7.96 2.49
CA SER A 48 -3.53 9.33 2.80
C SER A 48 -2.85 9.42 4.17
N GLU A 49 -1.87 10.30 4.35
CA GLU A 49 -1.21 10.47 5.64
C GLU A 49 -2.15 10.94 6.78
N ALA A 50 -3.18 11.75 6.50
CA ALA A 50 -4.12 12.19 7.52
C ALA A 50 -4.94 11.01 8.09
N ILE A 51 -5.44 10.12 7.23
CA ILE A 51 -6.15 8.91 7.68
C ILE A 51 -5.18 8.00 8.45
N LEU A 52 -3.93 7.86 7.98
CA LEU A 52 -2.95 7.04 8.67
C LEU A 52 -2.70 7.52 10.11
N LYS A 53 -2.52 8.82 10.33
CA LYS A 53 -2.33 9.40 11.66
C LYS A 53 -3.50 9.07 12.60
N LYS A 54 -4.73 9.08 12.09
CA LYS A 54 -5.93 8.68 12.84
C LYS A 54 -5.98 7.16 13.05
N ALA A 55 -5.60 6.37 12.05
CA ALA A 55 -5.60 4.91 12.13
C ALA A 55 -4.55 4.37 13.13
N MET A 56 -3.46 5.10 13.36
CA MET A 56 -2.42 4.70 14.33
C MET A 56 -2.91 4.66 15.78
N SER A 57 -4.01 5.32 16.14
CA SER A 57 -4.57 5.26 17.49
C SER A 57 -5.30 3.94 17.79
N PHE A 58 -5.64 3.15 16.76
CA PHE A 58 -6.33 1.88 16.90
C PHE A 58 -5.34 0.72 16.93
N GLY A 59 -5.64 -0.28 17.79
CA GLY A 59 -4.88 -1.52 17.86
C GLY A 59 -4.95 -2.33 16.57
N ARG A 60 -3.97 -3.23 16.37
CA ARG A 60 -3.86 -4.05 15.14
C ARG A 60 -5.11 -4.86 14.81
N ASP A 61 -5.80 -5.36 15.84
CA ASP A 61 -6.98 -6.20 15.72
C ASP A 61 -8.27 -5.38 15.56
N GLY A 62 -8.24 -4.09 15.89
CA GLY A 62 -9.39 -3.18 15.77
C GLY A 62 -9.58 -2.61 14.36
N ILE A 63 -8.65 -2.88 13.44
CA ILE A 63 -8.65 -2.32 12.10
C ILE A 63 -8.75 -3.45 11.07
N ALA A 64 -9.89 -3.52 10.36
CA ALA A 64 -10.09 -4.50 9.28
C ALA A 64 -9.40 -4.07 7.96
N SER A 65 -9.60 -2.82 7.56
CA SER A 65 -9.04 -2.23 6.33
C SER A 65 -8.90 -0.72 6.48
N VAL A 66 -7.89 -0.13 5.85
CA VAL A 66 -7.68 1.31 5.82
C VAL A 66 -7.30 1.72 4.41
N GLY A 67 -8.11 2.58 3.80
CA GLY A 67 -7.94 2.98 2.40
C GLY A 67 -8.13 1.80 1.45
N THR A 68 -7.31 1.75 0.40
CA THR A 68 -7.45 0.78 -0.68
C THR A 68 -6.41 -0.32 -0.56
N CYS A 69 -6.84 -1.59 -0.56
CA CYS A 69 -5.91 -2.72 -0.58
C CYS A 69 -5.31 -2.88 -1.98
N PHE A 70 -4.01 -2.71 -2.14
CA PHE A 70 -3.34 -2.90 -3.44
C PHE A 70 -2.95 -4.35 -3.68
N GLY A 71 -2.65 -5.09 -2.61
CA GLY A 71 -2.27 -6.49 -2.72
C GLY A 71 -1.96 -7.14 -1.40
N LYS A 72 -1.53 -8.40 -1.49
CA LYS A 72 -1.12 -9.20 -0.34
C LYS A 72 0.20 -9.90 -0.63
N PHE A 73 1.09 -9.91 0.36
CA PHE A 73 2.27 -10.75 0.38
C PHE A 73 1.89 -12.21 0.67
N SER A 74 2.43 -13.11 -0.13
CA SER A 74 2.40 -14.54 0.14
C SER A 74 3.49 -14.92 1.14
N ARG A 75 3.39 -16.10 1.74
CA ARG A 75 4.45 -16.65 2.61
C ARG A 75 5.82 -16.75 1.91
N GLY A 76 5.83 -16.84 0.57
CA GLY A 76 7.06 -16.87 -0.23
C GLY A 76 7.59 -15.50 -0.65
N GLY A 77 7.14 -14.40 -0.03
CA GLY A 77 7.60 -13.04 -0.32
C GLY A 77 7.08 -12.43 -1.63
N LYS A 78 6.33 -13.20 -2.44
CA LYS A 78 5.73 -12.68 -3.67
C LYS A 78 4.48 -11.86 -3.37
N VAL A 79 4.31 -10.75 -4.09
CA VAL A 79 3.13 -9.89 -4.05
C VAL A 79 2.07 -10.37 -5.03
N ARG A 80 0.84 -10.54 -4.53
CA ARG A 80 -0.36 -10.70 -5.36
C ARG A 80 -1.17 -9.41 -5.32
N LEU A 81 -1.28 -8.73 -6.45
CA LEU A 81 -2.14 -7.55 -6.58
C LEU A 81 -3.62 -7.94 -6.52
N HIS A 82 -4.44 -7.06 -5.95
CA HIS A 82 -5.87 -7.26 -5.82
C HIS A 82 -6.63 -6.39 -6.83
N ILE A 83 -7.86 -6.81 -7.18
CA ILE A 83 -8.75 -6.11 -8.12
C ILE A 83 -9.23 -4.74 -7.61
N THR A 84 -8.89 -4.36 -6.38
CA THR A 84 -9.16 -3.05 -5.80
C THR A 84 -8.13 -1.99 -6.17
N ALA A 85 -7.01 -2.37 -6.80
CA ALA A 85 -5.98 -1.45 -7.28
C ALA A 85 -6.24 -0.72 -8.62
N PRO A 86 -6.97 -1.27 -9.62
CA PRO A 86 -7.09 -0.70 -10.97
C PRO A 86 -7.55 0.76 -11.04
N ASP A 87 -8.38 1.23 -10.11
CA ASP A 87 -8.86 2.61 -10.10
C ASP A 87 -7.73 3.64 -9.88
N TYR A 88 -6.56 3.16 -9.44
CA TYR A 88 -5.36 3.94 -9.17
C TYR A 88 -4.18 3.54 -10.07
N LEU A 89 -4.36 2.64 -11.05
CA LEU A 89 -3.29 2.22 -11.95
C LEU A 89 -3.42 2.88 -13.33
#